data_AF-A0A8J6N411-F1
#
_entry.id   AF-A0A8J6N411-F1
#
_cell.length_a   1.000
_cell.length_b   1.000
_cell.length_c   1.000
_cell.angle_alpha   90.00
_cell.angle_beta   90.00
_cell.angle_gamma   90.00
#
_symmetry.space_group_name_H-M   'P 1'
#
loop_
_entity.id
_entity.type
_entity.pdbx_description
1 polymer ?
#
loop_
_entity_poly.entity_id
_entity_poly.type
_entity_poly.pdbx_seq_one_letter_code
_entity_poly.pdbx_strand_id
1 'polypeptide(L)'
;MAMNEQKGEKKPMDVLHQLIDAFTHKAWLNQTIRIRHRDRKYRVFCSGREFLAYRINEHCGVSHGFPGWIVCFVTNDKVIDDSRMSHFESTEPSAHEWLNCIADDDFELI
;
A
#
# COMPACT_ATOMS: atom_id res chain seq x y z
N MET A 1 -25.95 -24.30 -13.50
CA MET A 1 -25.96 -23.25 -12.46
C MET A 1 -24.74 -23.45 -11.59
N ALA A 2 -23.70 -22.66 -11.81
CA ALA A 2 -22.56 -22.59 -10.89
C ALA A 2 -22.65 -21.23 -10.20
N MET A 3 -22.99 -21.25 -8.91
CA MET A 3 -22.82 -20.11 -8.02
C MET A 3 -21.31 -19.91 -7.84
N ASN A 4 -20.75 -18.92 -8.52
CA ASN A 4 -19.44 -18.42 -8.15
C ASN A 4 -19.59 -17.60 -6.88
N GLU A 5 -19.06 -18.11 -5.77
CA GLU A 5 -18.80 -17.35 -4.56
C GLU A 5 -17.84 -16.20 -4.90
N GLN A 6 -18.37 -15.02 -5.18
CA GLN A 6 -17.58 -13.79 -5.11
C GLN A 6 -17.28 -13.53 -3.64
N LYS A 7 -16.08 -13.94 -3.21
CA LYS A 7 -15.43 -13.55 -1.96
C LYS A 7 -15.52 -12.01 -1.88
N GLY A 8 -16.42 -11.50 -1.03
CA GLY A 8 -16.86 -10.10 -1.08
C GLY A 8 -15.67 -9.13 -1.11
N GLU A 9 -15.50 -8.42 -2.22
CA GLU A 9 -14.49 -7.38 -2.36
C GLU A 9 -14.80 -6.31 -1.30
N LYS A 10 -13.91 -6.11 -0.33
CA LYS A 10 -14.09 -5.06 0.69
C LYS A 10 -14.21 -3.72 -0.03
N LYS A 11 -15.15 -2.87 0.41
CA LYS A 11 -15.30 -1.55 -0.20
C LYS A 11 -14.03 -0.73 0.07
N PRO A 12 -13.64 0.20 -0.82
CA PRO A 12 -12.47 1.04 -0.62
C PRO A 12 -12.44 1.74 0.75
N MET A 13 -13.60 2.26 1.19
CA MET A 13 -13.78 2.85 2.51
C MET A 13 -13.45 1.89 3.66
N ASP A 14 -13.83 0.62 3.56
CA ASP A 14 -13.54 -0.38 4.61
C ASP A 14 -12.04 -0.64 4.71
N VAL A 15 -11.36 -0.75 3.56
CA VAL A 15 -9.90 -0.92 3.51
C VAL A 15 -9.19 0.30 4.08
N LEU A 16 -9.64 1.51 3.72
CA LEU A 16 -9.07 2.75 4.23
C LEU A 16 -9.26 2.89 5.74
N HIS A 17 -10.44 2.60 6.28
CA HIS A 17 -10.68 2.66 7.73
C HIS A 17 -9.75 1.72 8.50
N GLN A 18 -9.56 0.48 8.01
CA GLN A 18 -8.63 -0.46 8.64
C GLN A 18 -7.17 0.02 8.58
N LEU A 19 -6.76 0.67 7.49
CA LEU A 19 -5.43 1.28 7.38
C LEU A 19 -5.28 2.46 8.34
N ILE A 20 -6.30 3.32 8.45
CA ILE A 20 -6.34 4.43 9.42
C ILE A 20 -6.21 3.90 10.84
N ASP A 21 -6.95 2.85 11.20
CA ASP A 21 -6.90 2.24 12.53
C ASP A 21 -5.50 1.68 12.82
N ALA A 22 -4.91 0.95 11.86
CA ALA A 22 -3.55 0.41 12.00
C ALA A 22 -2.49 1.52 12.19
N PHE A 23 -2.56 2.60 11.41
CA PHE A 23 -1.66 3.75 11.58
C PHE A 23 -1.91 4.52 12.88
N THR A 24 -3.16 4.57 13.34
CA THR A 24 -3.53 5.21 14.62
C THR A 24 -2.92 4.46 15.79
N HIS A 25 -3.05 3.13 15.82
CA HIS A 25 -2.50 2.28 16.89
C HIS A 25 -0.97 2.38 16.99
N LYS A 26 -0.29 2.69 15.88
CA LYS A 26 1.16 2.90 15.83
C LYS A 26 1.59 4.36 16.02
N ALA A 27 0.64 5.29 16.22
CA ALA A 27 0.88 6.73 16.27
C ALA A 27 1.59 7.31 15.03
N TRP A 28 1.28 6.76 13.84
CA TRP A 28 1.88 7.13 12.56
C TRP A 28 0.97 7.96 11.64
N LEU A 29 -0.26 8.24 12.06
CA LEU A 29 -1.16 9.08 11.26
C LEU A 29 -0.52 10.43 10.92
N ASN A 30 -0.69 10.83 9.66
CA ASN A 30 -0.12 12.03 9.06
C ASN A 30 1.42 12.08 9.04
N GLN A 31 2.09 10.94 9.21
CA GLN A 31 3.54 10.82 9.09
C GLN A 31 3.92 9.97 7.88
N THR A 32 5.03 10.32 7.24
CA THR A 32 5.63 9.49 6.20
C THR A 32 6.62 8.53 6.85
N ILE A 33 6.32 7.25 6.81
CA ILE A 33 7.15 6.19 7.38
C ILE A 33 7.93 5.52 6.26
N ARG A 34 9.22 5.28 6.49
CA ARG A 34 10.04 4.48 5.58
C ARG A 34 10.14 3.08 6.12
N ILE A 35 9.81 2.12 5.26
CA ILE A 35 9.83 0.70 5.59
C ILE A 35 10.54 -0.11 4.52
N ARG A 36 11.04 -1.29 4.91
CA ARG A 36 11.44 -2.36 4.02
C ARG A 36 10.45 -3.53 4.18
N HIS A 37 9.92 -4.02 3.07
CA HIS A 37 9.04 -5.20 3.02
C HIS A 37 9.42 -6.02 1.78
N ARG A 38 9.53 -7.36 1.90
CA ARG A 38 9.95 -8.27 0.81
C ARG A 38 11.21 -7.80 0.05
N ASP A 39 12.26 -7.40 0.79
CA ASP A 39 13.54 -6.87 0.25
C ASP A 39 13.45 -5.57 -0.55
N ARG A 40 12.35 -4.82 -0.39
CA ARG A 40 12.04 -3.63 -1.16
C ARG A 40 11.75 -2.47 -0.23
N LYS A 41 12.21 -1.26 -0.59
CA LYS A 41 12.03 -0.05 0.23
C LYS A 41 10.82 0.75 -0.21
N TYR A 42 10.08 1.27 0.76
CA TYR A 42 8.85 2.03 0.54
C TYR A 42 8.78 3.26 1.45
N ARG A 43 8.05 4.26 0.99
CA ARG A 43 7.45 5.30 1.84
C ARG A 43 5.97 5.01 1.93
N VAL A 44 5.46 4.87 3.14
CA VAL A 44 4.04 4.74 3.40
C VAL A 44 3.54 5.96 4.16
N PHE A 45 2.35 6.41 3.82
CA PHE A 45 1.68 7.52 4.46
C PHE A 45 0.20 7.19 4.60
N CYS A 46 -0.38 7.56 5.73
CA CYS A 46 -1.81 7.46 5.95
C CYS A 46 -2.32 8.72 6.66
N SER A 47 -3.43 9.25 6.17
CA SER A 47 -4.22 10.29 6.82
C SER A 47 -5.64 9.80 7.04
N GLY A 48 -6.48 10.59 7.70
CA GLY A 48 -7.90 10.27 7.84
C GLY A 48 -8.72 10.22 6.54
N ARG A 49 -8.10 10.40 5.36
CA ARG A 49 -8.79 10.43 4.06
C ARG A 49 -8.13 9.58 2.98
N GLU A 50 -6.87 9.19 3.17
CA GLU A 50 -6.12 8.46 2.15
C GLU A 50 -4.97 7.66 2.74
N PHE A 51 -4.61 6.60 2.03
CA PHE A 51 -3.38 5.85 2.22
C PHE A 51 -2.59 5.85 0.92
N LEU A 52 -1.26 5.96 1.04
CA LEU A 52 -0.35 5.99 -0.09
C LEU A 52 0.89 5.16 0.22
N ALA A 53 1.22 4.23 -0.68
CA ALA A 53 2.49 3.50 -0.69
C ALA A 53 3.28 3.88 -1.94
N TYR A 54 4.51 4.34 -1.74
CA TYR A 54 5.42 4.78 -2.76
C TYR A 54 6.69 3.93 -2.73
N ARG A 55 7.00 3.27 -3.85
CA ARG A 55 8.21 2.47 -3.99
C ARG A 55 9.44 3.37 -4.07
N ILE A 56 10.48 3.10 -3.31
CA ILE A 56 11.76 3.82 -3.38
C ILE A 56 12.71 3.05 -4.31
N ASN A 57 13.30 3.74 -5.29
CA ASN A 57 14.34 3.18 -6.14
C ASN A 57 15.68 3.12 -5.41
N GLU A 58 16.34 1.95 -5.43
CA GLU A 58 17.66 1.74 -4.81
C GLU A 58 18.81 1.76 -5.82
N HIS A 59 18.54 1.84 -7.13
CA HIS A 59 19.59 1.80 -8.13
C HIS A 59 20.36 3.12 -8.25
N CYS A 60 21.67 3.06 -7.99
CA CYS A 60 22.65 4.12 -8.24
C CYS A 60 22.85 4.49 -9.73
N GLY A 61 22.12 3.87 -10.66
CA GLY A 61 22.29 4.06 -12.11
C GLY A 61 21.14 4.77 -12.82
N VAL A 62 20.06 5.12 -12.11
CA VAL A 62 18.93 5.87 -12.67
C VAL A 62 19.20 7.36 -12.43
N SER A 63 19.03 8.19 -13.47
CA SER A 63 19.22 9.64 -13.41
C SER A 63 18.50 10.22 -12.19
N HIS A 64 19.11 11.21 -11.52
CA HIS A 64 18.69 11.86 -10.26
C HIS A 64 17.27 12.50 -10.24
N GLY A 65 16.36 12.15 -11.15
CA GLY A 65 14.98 12.65 -11.24
C GLY A 65 13.87 11.61 -11.08
N PHE A 66 14.16 10.30 -10.99
CA PHE A 66 13.14 9.24 -10.83
C PHE A 66 13.28 8.46 -9.51
N PRO A 67 12.88 9.07 -8.36
CA PRO A 67 13.13 8.51 -7.02
C PRO A 67 12.21 7.34 -6.63
N GLY A 68 11.29 6.92 -7.51
CA GLY A 68 10.30 5.88 -7.23
C GLY A 68 8.97 6.04 -8.00
N TRP A 69 7.94 5.29 -7.62
CA TRP A 69 6.56 5.44 -8.13
C TRP A 69 5.51 5.03 -7.10
N ILE A 70 4.27 5.50 -7.26
CA ILE A 70 3.13 5.09 -6.42
C ILE A 70 2.77 3.65 -6.79
N VAL A 71 2.73 2.76 -5.80
CA VAL A 71 2.36 1.35 -5.97
C VAL A 71 1.01 1.01 -5.36
N CYS A 72 0.53 1.82 -4.42
CA CYS A 72 -0.82 1.71 -3.87
C CYS A 72 -1.33 3.09 -3.44
N PHE A 73 -2.59 3.37 -3.77
CA PHE A 73 -3.32 4.55 -3.37
C PHE A 73 -4.76 4.17 -3.05
N VAL A 74 -5.19 4.48 -1.83
CA VAL A 74 -6.53 4.16 -1.34
C VAL A 74 -7.20 5.43 -0.84
N THR A 75 -8.42 5.68 -1.31
CA THR A 75 -9.33 6.70 -0.79
C THR A 75 -10.68 6.07 -0.45
N ASN A 76 -11.61 6.86 0.10
CA ASN A 76 -12.98 6.41 0.37
C ASN A 76 -13.69 5.84 -0.88
N ASP A 77 -13.33 6.34 -2.07
CA ASP A 77 -14.05 6.04 -3.32
C ASP A 77 -13.38 4.95 -4.15
N LYS A 78 -12.06 4.74 -3.99
CA LYS A 78 -11.31 3.85 -4.88
C LYS A 78 -10.06 3.26 -4.24
N VAL A 79 -9.72 2.06 -4.71
CA VAL A 79 -8.41 1.41 -4.51
C VAL A 79 -7.71 1.37 -5.86
N ILE A 80 -6.53 1.97 -5.94
CA ILE A 80 -5.65 1.86 -7.10
C ILE A 80 -4.34 1.24 -6.62
N ASP A 81 -4.01 0.06 -7.11
CA ASP A 81 -2.72 -0.60 -6.87
C ASP A 81 -2.07 -0.99 -8.19
N ASP A 82 -0.77 -1.29 -8.14
CA ASP A 82 0.03 -1.59 -9.33
C ASP A 82 -0.51 -2.80 -10.13
N SER A 83 -1.09 -3.79 -9.45
CA SER A 83 -1.76 -4.93 -10.07
C SER A 83 -2.96 -4.53 -10.94
N ARG A 84 -3.63 -3.43 -10.58
CA ARG A 84 -4.73 -2.85 -11.37
C ARG A 84 -4.26 -1.81 -12.38
N MET A 85 -3.01 -1.34 -12.29
CA MET A 85 -2.43 -0.35 -13.20
C MET A 85 -1.72 -0.98 -14.41
N SER A 86 -1.22 -2.22 -14.29
CA SER A 86 -0.49 -2.90 -15.36
C SER A 86 -1.16 -4.20 -15.80
N HIS A 87 -1.00 -4.56 -17.09
CA HIS A 87 -1.46 -5.85 -17.63
C HIS A 87 -0.52 -7.02 -17.27
N PHE A 88 0.49 -6.78 -16.44
CA PHE A 88 1.48 -7.76 -16.01
C PHE A 88 1.21 -8.17 -14.56
N GLU A 89 1.66 -9.36 -14.17
CA GLU A 89 1.64 -9.75 -12.77
C GLU A 89 2.51 -8.76 -11.97
N SER A 90 1.86 -7.92 -11.18
CA SER A 90 2.58 -7.02 -10.29
C SER A 90 3.20 -7.83 -9.16
N THR A 91 4.46 -7.48 -8.84
CA THR A 91 5.14 -8.00 -7.65
C THR A 91 4.97 -7.08 -6.45
N GLU A 92 4.22 -5.98 -6.61
CA GLU A 92 3.93 -5.03 -5.56
C GLU A 92 2.71 -5.48 -4.74
N PRO A 93 2.67 -5.21 -3.42
CA PRO A 93 1.55 -5.60 -2.59
C PRO A 93 0.26 -4.90 -3.02
N SER A 94 -0.83 -5.67 -3.08
CA SER A 94 -2.20 -5.13 -3.18
C SER A 94 -2.57 -4.32 -1.93
N ALA A 95 -3.65 -3.54 -1.99
CA ALA A 95 -4.12 -2.78 -0.81
C ALA A 95 -4.40 -3.67 0.42
N HIS A 96 -4.87 -4.89 0.21
CA HIS A 96 -5.10 -5.86 1.29
C HIS A 96 -3.80 -6.41 1.88
N GLU A 97 -2.79 -6.66 1.03
CA GLU A 97 -1.48 -7.06 1.51
C GLU A 97 -0.77 -5.92 2.25
N TRP A 98 -0.93 -4.67 1.81
CA TRP A 98 -0.44 -3.50 2.56
C TRP A 98 -1.10 -3.41 3.94
N LEU A 99 -2.41 -3.60 4.02
CA LEU A 99 -3.11 -3.63 5.30
C LEU A 99 -2.54 -4.71 6.22
N ASN A 100 -2.40 -5.95 5.73
CA ASN A 100 -1.83 -7.04 6.53
C ASN A 100 -0.38 -6.76 6.93
N CYS A 101 0.44 -6.28 5.99
CA CYS A 101 1.82 -5.89 6.24
C CYS A 101 1.93 -4.90 7.42
N ILE A 102 1.10 -3.84 7.40
CA ILE A 102 1.12 -2.82 8.45
C ILE A 102 0.50 -3.36 9.75
N ALA A 103 -0.61 -4.09 9.69
CA ALA A 103 -1.31 -4.58 10.87
C ALA A 103 -0.49 -5.64 11.63
N ASP A 104 0.19 -6.53 10.91
CA ASP A 104 0.92 -7.68 11.46
C ASP A 104 2.41 -7.38 11.72
N ASP A 105 2.86 -6.14 11.51
CA ASP A 105 4.26 -5.74 11.64
C ASP A 105 5.23 -6.53 10.73
N ASP A 106 4.76 -6.95 9.55
CA ASP A 106 5.56 -7.69 8.55
C ASP A 106 6.41 -6.73 7.69
N PHE A 107 7.26 -5.94 8.35
CA PHE A 107 8.19 -5.00 7.73
C PHE A 107 9.33 -4.62 8.69
N GLU A 108 10.33 -3.92 8.17
CA GLU A 108 11.41 -3.29 8.95
C GLU A 108 11.35 -1.76 8.78
N LEU A 109 11.47 -0.99 9.87
CA LEU A 109 11.60 0.48 9.81
C LEU A 109 13.02 0.88 9.40
N ILE A 110 13.17 1.85 8.49
CA ILE A 110 14.47 2.27 7.92
C ILE A 110 14.66 3.79 7.80
#